data_AF-A0A3B7LCR9-F1
#
_entry.id   AF-A0A3B7LCR9-F1
#
_cell.length_a   1.000
_cell.length_b   1.000
_cell.length_c   1.000
_cell.angle_alpha   90.00
_cell.angle_beta   90.00
_cell.angle_gamma   90.00
#
_symmetry.space_group_name_H-M   'P 1'
#
loop_
_entity.id
_entity.type
_entity.pdbx_description
1 polymer ?
#
loop_
_entity_poly.entity_id
_entity_poly.type
_entity_poly.pdbx_seq_one_letter_code
_entity_poly.pdbx_strand_id
1 'polypeptide(L)'
;MLLIPLLRPLNIQGGGIHLVGDSSSGKSLAQLLAASVWSAPERFAGSWDVTPGGLEIDAASRNDTVLILDEIKRANAKRVQEMAYSLANGVGRSTMTRERESRARLTWRVLTLSSGERSLAEHAAIAGDTAHAGAELRMVDVDAGRRAFKAFDDTHGMDGATFHKRLGDRLHEHHGHLGRAFVQRLVQEGDHEGLKARRDAIRAEFPDHHPQAGRVADRFTAIALAVEVAIGWGLLPWQAGTGLASCRRLYGEWLASFGRMGAEDRQILTGLQDFLQVHGDSRMSDIRSAGIADVRNRAGYYEFVPGDSGETNRLALLHSKALAEAAPGFSLKRIVQALVEFDILRVAGDGRNMTKRYRLPAGGTGRFYVIDTERLQTAIEQAA
;
A
#
# COMPACT_ATOMS: atom_id res chain seq x y z
N MET A 1 3.36 8.82 16.21
CA MET A 1 2.79 10.19 16.13
C MET A 1 3.75 11.31 16.57
N LEU A 2 4.85 11.01 17.25
CA LEU A 2 5.90 12.00 17.57
C LEU A 2 6.76 12.43 16.36
N LEU A 3 6.64 11.75 15.22
CA LEU A 3 7.36 12.09 14.00
C LEU A 3 6.99 13.48 13.44
N ILE A 4 5.81 13.99 13.76
CA ILE A 4 5.21 15.09 13.00
C ILE A 4 6.03 16.39 13.09
N PRO A 5 6.51 16.81 14.26
CA PRO A 5 7.44 17.95 14.38
C PRO A 5 8.76 17.78 13.63
N LEU A 6 9.17 16.53 13.34
CA LEU A 6 10.40 16.25 12.61
C LEU A 6 10.20 16.27 11.09
N LEU A 7 8.97 16.34 10.58
CA LEU A 7 8.74 16.31 9.13
C LEU A 7 9.41 17.49 8.41
N ARG A 8 9.28 18.71 8.94
CA ARG A 8 9.89 19.90 8.32
C ARG A 8 11.41 19.91 8.45
N PRO A 9 12.01 19.72 9.65
CA PRO A 9 13.47 19.73 9.80
C PRO A 9 14.17 18.65 8.97
N LEU A 10 13.52 17.50 8.76
CA LEU A 10 14.09 16.36 8.04
C LEU A 10 13.65 16.26 6.58
N ASN A 11 12.87 17.23 6.09
CA ASN A 11 12.29 17.24 4.74
C ASN A 11 11.54 15.94 4.39
N ILE A 12 10.81 15.40 5.36
CA ILE A 12 10.00 14.19 5.19
C ILE A 12 8.61 14.62 4.72
N GLN A 13 8.18 14.03 3.61
CA GLN A 13 6.85 14.26 3.06
C GLN A 13 5.77 13.70 4.00
N GLY A 14 4.56 14.25 3.89
CA GLY A 14 3.39 13.72 4.59
C GLY A 14 3.03 12.30 4.15
N GLY A 15 1.90 11.81 4.63
CA GLY A 15 1.41 10.47 4.36
C GLY A 15 0.73 9.91 5.60
N GLY A 16 0.70 8.59 5.75
CA GLY A 16 0.10 8.01 6.93
C GLY A 16 0.27 6.52 7.08
N ILE A 17 -0.37 6.03 8.14
CA ILE A 17 -0.53 4.63 8.47
C ILE A 17 -2.02 4.32 8.40
N HIS A 18 -2.38 3.19 7.80
CA HIS A 18 -3.72 2.65 7.83
C HIS A 18 -3.72 1.35 8.64
N LEU A 19 -4.43 1.34 9.77
CA LEU A 19 -4.56 0.15 10.61
C LEU A 19 -5.62 -0.77 10.01
N VAL A 20 -5.23 -1.99 9.65
CA VAL A 20 -6.11 -3.00 9.02
C VAL A 20 -6.39 -4.14 9.99
N GLY A 21 -7.66 -4.52 10.12
CA GLY A 21 -8.05 -5.71 10.86
C GLY A 21 -9.54 -5.72 11.19
N ASP A 22 -10.04 -6.85 11.67
CA ASP A 22 -11.47 -7.05 11.94
C ASP A 22 -12.04 -6.07 12.98
N SER A 23 -13.37 -6.02 13.07
CA SER A 23 -14.04 -5.29 14.15
C SER A 23 -13.55 -5.75 15.53
N SER A 24 -13.55 -4.83 16.50
CA SER A 24 -13.07 -5.09 17.86
C SER A 24 -11.60 -5.55 17.94
N SER A 25 -10.75 -5.04 17.03
CA SER A 25 -9.31 -5.32 17.02
C SER A 25 -8.43 -4.32 17.77
N GLY A 26 -9.02 -3.24 18.30
CA GLY A 26 -8.30 -2.21 19.04
C GLY A 26 -7.77 -1.04 18.20
N LYS A 27 -8.08 -1.00 16.90
CA LYS A 27 -7.71 0.13 16.00
C LYS A 27 -8.14 1.49 16.54
N SER A 28 -9.40 1.63 16.94
CA SER A 28 -9.92 2.89 17.46
C SER A 28 -9.24 3.28 18.77
N LEU A 29 -8.90 2.31 19.63
CA LEU A 29 -8.12 2.58 20.85
C LEU A 29 -6.69 3.02 20.54
N ALA A 30 -6.03 2.40 19.55
CA ALA A 30 -4.72 2.84 19.07
C ALA A 30 -4.76 4.26 18.46
N GLN A 31 -5.85 4.62 17.80
CA GLN A 31 -6.10 5.99 17.33
C GLN A 31 -6.31 6.98 18.49
N LEU A 32 -7.08 6.63 19.52
CA LEU A 32 -7.23 7.47 20.71
C LEU A 32 -5.90 7.65 21.45
N LEU A 33 -5.07 6.60 21.52
CA LEU A 33 -3.70 6.69 22.06
C LEU A 33 -2.86 7.69 21.27
N ALA A 34 -2.89 7.61 19.94
CA ALA A 34 -2.24 8.57 19.06
C ALA A 34 -2.75 10.02 19.24
N ALA A 35 -4.05 10.19 19.46
CA ALA A 35 -4.68 11.50 19.70
C ALA A 35 -4.20 12.13 21.01
N SER A 36 -4.14 11.30 22.06
CA SER A 36 -3.77 11.73 23.43
C SER A 36 -2.38 12.36 23.51
N VAL A 37 -1.50 12.09 22.55
CA VAL A 37 -0.18 12.73 22.47
C VAL A 37 -0.33 14.26 22.32
N TRP A 38 -1.35 14.71 21.60
CA TRP A 38 -1.51 16.10 21.15
C TRP A 38 -2.65 16.84 21.84
N SER A 39 -3.77 16.17 22.10
CA SER A 39 -4.99 16.80 22.65
C SER A 39 -5.93 15.75 23.25
N ALA A 40 -7.06 16.20 23.79
CA ALA A 40 -8.15 15.35 24.24
C ALA A 40 -8.61 14.41 23.10
N PRO A 41 -8.54 13.07 23.27
CA PRO A 41 -8.76 12.12 22.19
C PRO A 41 -10.09 12.27 21.47
N GLU A 42 -11.18 12.49 22.20
CA GLU A 42 -12.55 12.54 21.67
C GLU A 42 -12.81 13.79 20.81
N ARG A 43 -12.08 14.87 21.07
CA ARG A 43 -12.17 16.12 20.28
C ARG A 43 -11.24 16.11 19.08
N PHE A 44 -10.22 15.25 19.12
CA PHE A 44 -9.12 15.25 18.17
C PHE A 44 -9.24 14.10 17.15
N ALA A 45 -9.92 13.00 17.51
CA ALA A 45 -10.27 11.95 16.57
C ALA A 45 -11.26 12.47 15.51
N GLY A 46 -10.97 12.19 14.24
CA GLY A 46 -11.86 12.46 13.11
C GLY A 46 -12.42 11.17 12.53
N SER A 47 -13.38 11.31 11.60
CA SER A 47 -14.03 10.21 10.89
C SER A 47 -13.80 10.37 9.39
N TRP A 48 -13.74 9.25 8.67
CA TRP A 48 -13.78 9.24 7.20
C TRP A 48 -15.13 9.68 6.61
N ASP A 49 -16.16 9.84 7.45
CA ASP A 49 -17.43 10.47 7.10
C ASP A 49 -17.27 11.99 6.93
N VAL A 50 -16.58 12.38 5.86
CA VAL A 50 -16.27 13.78 5.56
C VAL A 50 -16.22 13.99 4.05
N THR A 51 -16.68 15.14 3.59
CA THR A 51 -16.52 15.52 2.18
C THR A 51 -15.05 15.83 1.88
N PRO A 52 -14.55 15.69 0.63
CA PRO A 52 -13.16 16.03 0.35
C PRO A 52 -12.80 17.48 0.65
N GLY A 53 -13.70 18.44 0.44
CA GLY A 53 -13.47 19.83 0.85
C GLY A 53 -13.35 19.97 2.38
N GLY A 54 -14.19 19.27 3.13
CA GLY A 54 -14.07 19.21 4.60
C GLY A 54 -12.76 18.58 5.05
N LEU A 55 -12.32 17.50 4.40
CA LEU A 55 -11.05 16.85 4.68
C LEU A 55 -9.85 17.78 4.45
N GLU A 56 -9.87 18.57 3.37
CA GLU A 56 -8.83 19.56 3.09
C GLU A 56 -8.76 20.63 4.20
N ILE A 57 -9.92 21.07 4.72
CA ILE A 57 -10.01 22.01 5.84
C ILE A 57 -9.47 21.38 7.14
N ASP A 58 -9.90 20.15 7.45
CA ASP A 58 -9.45 19.42 8.63
C ASP A 58 -7.94 19.21 8.61
N ALA A 59 -7.39 18.78 7.47
CA ALA A 59 -5.96 18.57 7.31
C ALA A 59 -5.17 19.89 7.45
N ALA A 60 -5.64 20.98 6.85
CA ALA A 60 -5.02 22.30 6.97
C ALA A 60 -5.03 22.83 8.41
N SER A 61 -6.09 22.56 9.17
CA SER A 61 -6.22 22.96 10.58
C SER A 61 -5.31 22.18 11.53
N ARG A 62 -4.76 21.04 11.08
CA ARG A 62 -3.97 20.09 11.89
C ARG A 62 -2.51 20.03 11.48
N ASN A 63 -2.03 21.04 10.77
CA ASN A 63 -0.61 21.17 10.41
C ASN A 63 0.30 20.90 11.60
N ASP A 64 1.36 20.11 11.36
CA ASP A 64 2.34 19.72 12.36
C ASP A 64 1.77 18.93 13.57
N THR A 65 0.58 18.35 13.41
CA THR A 65 -0.04 17.38 14.33
C THR A 65 -0.61 16.16 13.57
N VAL A 66 -1.21 15.20 14.29
CA VAL A 66 -1.80 13.98 13.67
C VAL A 66 -3.20 14.24 13.13
N LEU A 67 -3.49 13.70 11.95
CA LEU A 67 -4.85 13.62 11.42
C LEU A 67 -5.39 12.20 11.64
N ILE A 68 -6.32 12.03 12.58
CA ILE A 68 -6.95 10.74 12.84
C ILE A 68 -8.22 10.65 12.01
N LEU A 69 -8.38 9.56 11.26
CA LEU A 69 -9.58 9.27 10.47
C LEU A 69 -10.04 7.84 10.75
N ASP A 70 -11.06 7.71 11.58
CA ASP A 70 -11.63 6.41 11.93
C ASP A 70 -12.58 5.90 10.84
N GLU A 71 -12.56 4.58 10.66
CA GLU A 71 -13.50 3.79 9.89
C GLU A 71 -13.66 4.21 8.42
N ILE A 72 -12.69 3.83 7.60
CA ILE A 72 -12.62 4.19 6.17
C ILE A 72 -13.84 3.77 5.35
N LYS A 73 -14.60 2.76 5.78
CA LYS A 73 -15.83 2.33 5.08
C LYS A 73 -16.95 3.36 5.12
N ARG A 74 -16.85 4.39 5.97
CA ARG A 74 -17.76 5.54 6.01
C ARG A 74 -17.51 6.55 4.88
N ALA A 75 -16.31 6.54 4.27
CA ALA A 75 -16.04 7.38 3.12
C ALA A 75 -16.82 6.92 1.88
N ASN A 76 -17.03 7.84 0.94
CA ASN A 76 -17.49 7.48 -0.38
C ASN A 76 -16.39 6.67 -1.10
N ALA A 77 -16.67 5.40 -1.42
CA ALA A 77 -15.71 4.49 -2.01
C ALA A 77 -15.06 5.01 -3.30
N LYS A 78 -15.81 5.76 -4.11
CA LYS A 78 -15.30 6.36 -5.37
C LYS A 78 -14.32 7.52 -5.14
N ARG A 79 -14.26 8.07 -3.92
CA ARG A 79 -13.48 9.28 -3.60
C ARG A 79 -12.37 9.02 -2.60
N VAL A 80 -12.38 7.87 -1.93
CA VAL A 80 -11.41 7.59 -0.86
C VAL A 80 -9.97 7.60 -1.37
N GLN A 81 -9.73 7.11 -2.60
CA GLN A 81 -8.41 7.13 -3.22
C GLN A 81 -7.94 8.56 -3.48
N GLU A 82 -8.80 9.41 -4.07
CA GLU A 82 -8.54 10.84 -4.28
C GLU A 82 -8.22 11.54 -2.95
N MET A 83 -9.00 11.26 -1.91
CA MET A 83 -8.83 11.80 -0.56
C MET A 83 -7.49 11.37 0.05
N ALA A 84 -7.17 10.07 0.05
CA ALA A 84 -5.91 9.54 0.56
C ALA A 84 -4.70 10.13 -0.19
N TYR A 85 -4.80 10.25 -1.51
CA TYR A 85 -3.78 10.86 -2.34
C TYR A 85 -3.57 12.34 -2.02
N SER A 86 -4.66 13.10 -1.88
CA SER A 86 -4.65 14.51 -1.50
C SER A 86 -3.97 14.70 -0.14
N LEU A 87 -4.38 13.92 0.87
CA LEU A 87 -3.82 13.98 2.22
C LEU A 87 -2.30 13.84 2.23
N ALA A 88 -1.80 12.86 1.49
CA ALA A 88 -0.37 12.59 1.45
C ALA A 88 0.43 13.61 0.63
N ASN A 89 -0.17 14.25 -0.38
CA ASN A 89 0.49 15.31 -1.14
C ASN A 89 0.52 16.65 -0.40
N GLY A 90 -0.36 16.86 0.57
CA GLY A 90 -0.31 18.06 1.39
C GLY A 90 -0.94 19.29 0.75
N VAL A 91 -1.73 19.15 -0.31
CA VAL A 91 -2.25 20.33 -1.03
C VAL A 91 -3.68 20.13 -1.51
N GLY A 92 -4.55 21.09 -1.18
CA GLY A 92 -5.96 21.12 -1.55
C GLY A 92 -6.19 21.47 -3.01
N ARG A 93 -7.45 21.54 -3.45
CA ARG A 93 -7.76 21.97 -4.82
C ARG A 93 -7.84 23.48 -4.92
N SER A 94 -7.42 24.03 -6.06
CA SER A 94 -7.65 25.45 -6.36
C SER A 94 -9.14 25.70 -6.51
N THR A 95 -9.66 26.71 -5.81
CA THR A 95 -11.07 27.11 -5.90
C THR A 95 -11.17 28.60 -6.21
N MET A 96 -12.27 29.01 -6.82
CA MET A 96 -12.54 30.43 -7.11
C MET A 96 -13.44 31.04 -6.03
N THR A 97 -13.28 32.34 -5.78
CA THR A 97 -14.22 33.14 -5.00
C THR A 97 -15.52 33.35 -5.79
N ARG A 98 -16.56 33.89 -5.12
CA ARG A 98 -17.80 34.30 -5.80
C ARG A 98 -17.53 35.39 -6.87
N GLU A 99 -16.48 36.17 -6.68
CA GLU A 99 -16.03 37.24 -7.58
C GLU A 99 -15.13 36.73 -8.72
N ARG A 100 -15.02 35.39 -8.89
CA ARG A 100 -14.17 34.73 -9.90
C ARG A 100 -12.67 35.01 -9.74
N GLU A 101 -12.23 35.31 -8.54
CA GLU A 101 -10.80 35.39 -8.20
C GLU A 101 -10.29 34.04 -7.69
N SER A 102 -9.00 33.76 -7.83
CA SER A 102 -8.42 32.54 -7.26
C SER A 102 -8.33 32.65 -5.74
N ARG A 103 -8.89 31.69 -5.00
CA ARG A 103 -8.63 31.57 -3.55
C ARG A 103 -7.23 31.04 -3.30
N ALA A 104 -6.66 31.42 -2.15
CA ALA A 104 -5.45 30.81 -1.64
C ALA A 104 -5.66 29.30 -1.47
N ARG A 105 -4.72 28.51 -2.00
CA ARG A 105 -4.76 27.05 -1.94
C ARG A 105 -4.45 26.59 -0.52
N LEU A 106 -5.26 25.69 0.03
CA LEU A 106 -4.95 25.06 1.31
C LEU A 106 -3.72 24.16 1.17
N THR A 107 -2.82 24.24 2.15
CA THR A 107 -1.63 23.39 2.24
C THR A 107 -1.55 22.78 3.63
N TRP A 108 -1.13 21.52 3.71
CA TRP A 108 -0.93 20.85 4.97
C TRP A 108 0.27 19.89 4.96
N ARG A 109 0.77 19.62 6.16
CA ARG A 109 1.78 18.63 6.49
C ARG A 109 1.28 17.90 7.71
N VAL A 110 0.70 16.72 7.47
CA VAL A 110 0.13 15.86 8.50
C VAL A 110 0.65 14.44 8.33
N LEU A 111 0.65 13.69 9.43
CA LEU A 111 0.60 12.24 9.36
C LEU A 111 -0.83 11.80 9.63
N THR A 112 -1.40 11.07 8.69
CA THR A 112 -2.73 10.49 8.85
C THR A 112 -2.62 9.15 9.57
N LEU A 113 -3.43 8.94 10.59
CA LEU A 113 -3.66 7.63 11.18
C LEU A 113 -5.09 7.18 10.88
N SER A 114 -5.21 6.33 9.89
CA SER A 114 -6.47 5.79 9.38
C SER A 114 -6.73 4.39 9.95
N SER A 115 -7.98 3.94 9.94
CA SER A 115 -8.38 2.58 10.35
C SER A 115 -9.44 1.99 9.42
N GLY A 116 -9.44 0.67 9.27
CA GLY A 116 -10.40 -0.05 8.44
C GLY A 116 -10.35 -1.56 8.65
N GLU A 117 -11.38 -2.25 8.14
CA GLU A 117 -11.40 -3.71 8.06
C GLU A 117 -10.63 -4.24 6.84
N ARG A 118 -10.48 -3.41 5.81
CA ARG A 118 -9.80 -3.72 4.56
C ARG A 118 -8.68 -2.74 4.33
N SER A 119 -7.63 -3.19 3.65
CA SER A 119 -6.57 -2.33 3.11
C SER A 119 -7.12 -1.25 2.17
N LEU A 120 -6.31 -0.21 1.93
CA LEU A 120 -6.64 0.79 0.92
C LEU A 120 -6.73 0.18 -0.49
N ALA A 121 -5.90 -0.82 -0.78
CA ALA A 121 -5.91 -1.58 -2.02
C ALA A 121 -7.24 -2.31 -2.25
N GLU A 122 -7.71 -3.01 -1.23
CA GLU A 122 -8.99 -3.73 -1.28
C GLU A 122 -10.18 -2.77 -1.37
N HIS A 123 -10.11 -1.63 -0.67
CA HIS A 123 -11.16 -0.62 -0.77
C HIS A 123 -11.21 0.01 -2.17
N ALA A 124 -10.04 0.26 -2.77
CA ALA A 124 -9.91 0.72 -4.14
C ALA A 124 -10.57 -0.24 -5.13
N ALA A 125 -10.28 -1.54 -5.01
CA ALA A 125 -10.86 -2.58 -5.86
C ALA A 125 -12.40 -2.61 -5.81
N ILE A 126 -13.01 -2.40 -4.64
CA ILE A 126 -14.47 -2.35 -4.48
C ILE A 126 -15.11 -1.22 -5.32
N ALA A 127 -14.42 -0.11 -5.51
CA ALA A 127 -14.92 1.04 -6.28
C ALA A 127 -14.87 0.82 -7.80
N GLY A 128 -14.29 -0.30 -8.27
CA GLY A 128 -14.03 -0.57 -9.68
C GLY A 128 -12.86 0.23 -10.26
N ASP A 129 -12.10 0.93 -9.41
CA ASP A 129 -10.86 1.60 -9.78
C ASP A 129 -9.69 0.63 -9.56
N THR A 130 -8.86 0.43 -10.58
CA THR A 130 -7.54 -0.19 -10.39
C THR A 130 -6.77 0.70 -9.43
N ALA A 131 -6.44 0.18 -8.24
CA ALA A 131 -5.72 0.93 -7.23
C ALA A 131 -4.47 1.56 -7.85
N HIS A 132 -4.38 2.88 -7.88
CA HIS A 132 -3.16 3.53 -8.32
C HIS A 132 -2.08 3.24 -7.27
N ALA A 133 -1.05 2.45 -7.62
CA ALA A 133 0.04 2.05 -6.73
C ALA A 133 0.71 3.22 -5.97
N GLY A 134 0.55 4.46 -6.45
CA GLY A 134 1.02 5.66 -5.76
C GLY A 134 0.30 6.03 -4.46
N ALA A 135 -0.95 5.61 -4.25
CA ALA A 135 -1.72 5.93 -3.03
C ALA A 135 -1.38 4.98 -1.87
N GLU A 136 -1.28 3.68 -2.14
CA GLU A 136 -0.90 2.64 -1.16
C GLU A 136 0.49 2.89 -0.56
N LEU A 137 1.44 3.37 -1.35
CA LEU A 137 2.78 3.71 -0.86
C LEU A 137 2.82 4.96 0.03
N ARG A 138 1.73 5.73 0.07
CA ARG A 138 1.62 6.97 0.84
C ARG A 138 0.84 6.76 2.15
N MET A 139 -0.05 5.79 2.19
CA MET A 139 -0.78 5.35 3.38
C MET A 139 -0.48 3.88 3.62
N VAL A 140 0.53 3.62 4.45
CA VAL A 140 1.08 2.28 4.65
C VAL A 140 0.13 1.46 5.51
N ASP A 141 -0.30 0.31 5.00
CA ASP A 141 -1.11 -0.62 5.76
C ASP A 141 -0.28 -1.28 6.86
N VAL A 142 -0.83 -1.32 8.08
CA VAL A 142 -0.24 -1.99 9.25
C VAL A 142 -1.28 -2.93 9.81
N ASP A 143 -0.91 -4.20 9.97
CA ASP A 143 -1.77 -5.20 10.58
C ASP A 143 -2.05 -4.86 12.05
N ALA A 144 -3.33 -4.87 12.39
CA ALA A 144 -3.84 -4.64 13.73
C ALA A 144 -4.88 -5.71 14.11
N GLY A 145 -4.82 -6.90 13.48
CA GLY A 145 -5.85 -7.93 13.58
C GLY A 145 -5.32 -9.33 13.89
N ARG A 146 -4.14 -9.69 13.39
CA ARG A 146 -3.62 -11.07 13.42
C ARG A 146 -2.73 -11.40 14.61
N ARG A 147 -2.29 -10.41 15.39
CA ARG A 147 -1.43 -10.63 16.56
C ARG A 147 -2.23 -11.11 17.77
N ALA A 148 -1.51 -11.62 18.78
CA ALA A 148 -2.10 -12.20 20.00
C ALA A 148 -3.13 -11.29 20.70
N PHE A 149 -2.82 -9.99 20.84
CA PHE A 149 -3.75 -8.98 21.34
C PHE A 149 -4.10 -7.96 20.25
N LYS A 150 -4.13 -8.42 18.99
CA LYS A 150 -4.57 -7.71 17.80
C LYS A 150 -3.75 -6.43 17.55
N ALA A 151 -4.30 -5.24 17.82
CA ALA A 151 -3.56 -3.98 17.67
C ALA A 151 -2.43 -3.79 18.71
N PHE A 152 -2.39 -4.60 19.77
CA PHE A 152 -1.40 -4.52 20.83
C PHE A 152 -0.61 -5.83 20.95
N ASP A 153 0.65 -5.73 21.37
CA ASP A 153 1.53 -6.90 21.55
C ASP A 153 1.67 -7.33 23.02
N ASP A 154 1.47 -6.42 23.96
CA ASP A 154 1.57 -6.67 25.40
C ASP A 154 0.43 -5.95 26.14
N THR A 155 -0.27 -6.70 27.00
CA THR A 155 -1.33 -6.20 27.88
C THR A 155 -0.86 -5.98 29.32
N HIS A 156 0.45 -6.13 29.56
CA HIS A 156 1.10 -5.93 30.86
C HIS A 156 0.48 -6.78 31.97
N GLY A 157 0.22 -8.05 31.67
CA GLY A 157 -0.35 -9.02 32.61
C GLY A 157 -1.87 -8.88 32.85
N MET A 158 -2.55 -8.00 32.13
CA MET A 158 -4.02 -7.88 32.14
C MET A 158 -4.65 -8.72 31.04
N ASP A 159 -5.92 -9.09 31.18
CA ASP A 159 -6.70 -9.57 30.04
C ASP A 159 -6.98 -8.41 29.06
N GLY A 160 -7.32 -8.74 27.81
CA GLY A 160 -7.54 -7.75 26.76
C GLY A 160 -8.65 -6.74 27.08
N ALA A 161 -9.77 -7.18 27.67
CA ALA A 161 -10.89 -6.29 27.96
C ALA A 161 -10.52 -5.28 29.06
N THR A 162 -9.88 -5.76 30.13
CA THR A 162 -9.37 -4.92 31.22
C THR A 162 -8.30 -3.95 30.73
N PHE A 163 -7.36 -4.41 29.89
CA PHE A 163 -6.35 -3.55 29.28
C PHE A 163 -7.01 -2.42 28.46
N HIS A 164 -7.96 -2.75 27.60
CA HIS A 164 -8.65 -1.78 26.76
C HIS A 164 -9.41 -0.73 27.57
N LYS A 165 -10.19 -1.18 28.57
CA LYS A 165 -10.94 -0.27 29.45
C LYS A 165 -10.00 0.67 30.20
N ARG A 166 -8.98 0.09 30.87
CA ARG A 166 -8.02 0.87 31.65
C ARG A 166 -7.26 1.87 30.79
N LEU A 167 -6.84 1.48 29.59
CA LEU A 167 -6.16 2.40 28.68
C LEU A 167 -7.11 3.52 28.25
N GLY A 168 -8.35 3.22 27.89
CA GLY A 168 -9.37 4.22 27.56
C GLY A 168 -9.57 5.25 28.66
N ASP A 169 -9.78 4.82 29.90
CA ASP A 169 -9.96 5.70 31.06
C ASP A 169 -8.74 6.63 31.26
N ARG A 170 -7.53 6.07 31.15
CA ARG A 170 -6.29 6.83 31.31
C ARG A 170 -6.04 7.86 30.21
N LEU A 171 -6.43 7.55 28.98
CA LEU A 171 -6.30 8.49 27.86
C LEU A 171 -7.27 9.68 28.00
N HIS A 172 -8.44 9.44 28.61
CA HIS A 172 -9.38 10.50 28.93
C HIS A 172 -8.82 11.45 30.01
N GLU A 173 -8.20 10.89 31.06
CA GLU A 173 -7.61 11.67 32.16
C GLU A 173 -6.29 12.36 31.79
N HIS A 174 -5.46 11.73 30.96
CA HIS A 174 -4.09 12.15 30.68
C HIS A 174 -3.84 12.27 29.18
N HIS A 175 -3.81 13.51 28.68
CA HIS A 175 -3.63 13.82 27.27
C HIS A 175 -3.00 15.19 27.04
N GLY A 176 -2.46 15.41 25.84
CA GLY A 176 -1.80 16.65 25.42
C GLY A 176 -0.43 16.92 26.04
N HIS A 177 0.11 15.98 26.83
CA HIS A 177 1.37 16.16 27.55
C HIS A 177 2.59 15.87 26.66
N LEU A 178 2.63 14.68 26.05
CA LEU A 178 3.83 14.14 25.40
C LEU A 178 4.23 14.94 24.15
N GLY A 179 3.27 15.32 23.30
CA GLY A 179 3.53 16.11 22.10
C GLY A 179 4.12 17.49 22.41
N ARG A 180 3.58 18.16 23.44
CA ARG A 180 4.11 19.46 23.90
C ARG A 180 5.53 19.33 24.44
N ALA A 181 5.79 18.34 25.29
CA ALA A 181 7.12 18.09 25.85
C ALA A 181 8.14 17.76 24.75
N PHE A 182 7.74 16.97 23.75
CA PHE A 182 8.58 16.64 22.60
C PHE A 182 8.95 17.88 21.78
N VAL A 183 7.97 18.75 21.47
CA VAL A 183 8.23 20.00 20.73
C VAL A 183 9.15 20.93 21.53
N GLN A 184 8.94 21.06 22.84
CA GLN A 184 9.80 21.87 23.71
C GLN A 184 11.25 21.40 23.66
N ARG A 185 11.48 20.08 23.78
CA ARG A 185 12.82 19.48 23.68
C ARG A 185 13.43 19.69 22.29
N LEU A 186 12.67 19.47 21.22
CA LEU A 186 13.13 19.65 19.86
C LEU A 186 13.61 21.09 19.60
N VAL A 187 12.88 22.09 20.07
CA VAL A 187 13.24 23.51 19.94
C VAL A 187 14.48 23.86 20.78
N GLN A 188 14.62 23.28 21.98
CA GLN A 188 15.76 23.51 22.86
C GLN A 188 17.06 22.93 22.31
N GLU A 189 17.02 21.71 21.79
CA GLU A 189 18.21 21.02 21.26
C GLU A 189 18.68 21.62 19.93
N GLY A 190 17.75 21.92 19.00
CA GLY A 190 18.06 22.58 17.73
C GLY A 190 19.01 21.82 16.79
N ASP A 191 19.44 20.60 17.13
CA ASP A 191 20.43 19.81 16.38
C ASP A 191 19.81 19.07 15.18
N HIS A 192 19.49 19.83 14.13
CA HIS A 192 18.90 19.28 12.91
C HIS A 192 19.86 18.34 12.15
N GLU A 193 21.17 18.60 12.18
CA GLU A 193 22.15 17.77 11.46
C GLU A 193 22.38 16.43 12.17
N GLY A 194 22.45 16.42 13.51
CA GLY A 194 22.50 15.18 14.27
C GLY A 194 21.24 14.33 14.09
N LEU A 195 20.06 14.94 13.96
CA LEU A 195 18.83 14.23 13.64
C LEU A 195 18.86 13.59 12.24
N LYS A 196 19.43 14.27 11.24
CA LYS A 196 19.63 13.70 9.88
C LYS A 196 20.63 12.54 9.91
N ALA A 197 21.76 12.68 10.59
CA ALA A 197 22.74 11.61 10.73
C ALA A 197 22.14 10.37 11.41
N ARG A 198 21.36 10.56 12.48
CA ARG A 198 20.65 9.46 13.15
C ARG A 198 19.59 8.83 12.25
N ARG A 199 18.84 9.63 11.47
CA ARG A 199 17.89 9.11 10.48
C ARG A 199 18.60 8.18 9.49
N ASP A 200 19.75 8.61 8.96
CA ASP A 200 20.47 7.86 7.93
C ASP A 200 21.07 6.56 8.50
N ALA A 201 21.57 6.60 9.74
CA ALA A 201 22.00 5.40 10.46
C ALA A 201 20.84 4.40 10.68
N ILE A 202 19.66 4.88 11.10
CA ILE A 202 18.46 4.05 11.25
C ILE A 202 18.02 3.50 9.90
N ARG A 203 18.09 4.30 8.82
CA ARG A 203 17.65 3.90 7.47
C ARG A 203 18.43 2.71 6.92
N ALA A 204 19.71 2.61 7.26
CA ALA A 204 20.58 1.50 6.86
C ALA A 204 20.12 0.13 7.39
N GLU A 205 19.28 0.11 8.43
CA GLU A 205 18.72 -1.11 9.04
C GLU A 205 17.45 -1.62 8.32
N PHE A 206 16.95 -0.90 7.32
CA PHE A 206 15.78 -1.26 6.52
C PHE A 206 16.22 -1.70 5.12
N PRO A 207 16.00 -2.97 4.73
CA PRO A 207 16.50 -3.47 3.46
C PRO A 207 15.68 -2.98 2.26
N ASP A 208 16.37 -2.64 1.17
CA ASP A 208 15.75 -2.21 -0.09
C ASP A 208 15.56 -3.39 -1.04
N HIS A 209 14.48 -4.15 -0.83
CA HIS A 209 14.17 -5.31 -1.67
C HIS A 209 13.38 -4.97 -2.94
N HIS A 210 12.77 -3.78 -3.02
CA HIS A 210 11.96 -3.35 -4.16
C HIS A 210 11.96 -1.81 -4.29
N PRO A 211 11.97 -1.23 -5.52
CA PRO A 211 11.99 0.23 -5.71
C PRO A 211 10.84 0.99 -5.04
N GLN A 212 9.70 0.33 -4.83
CA GLN A 212 8.54 0.91 -4.13
C GLN A 212 8.65 0.79 -2.60
N ALA A 213 9.42 -0.19 -2.09
CA ALA A 213 9.57 -0.43 -0.66
C ALA A 213 10.40 0.65 0.05
N GLY A 214 11.26 1.37 -0.69
CA GLY A 214 12.10 2.43 -0.14
C GLY A 214 11.30 3.55 0.53
N ARG A 215 10.17 3.98 -0.07
CA ARG A 215 9.30 5.02 0.53
C ARG A 215 8.65 4.56 1.84
N VAL A 216 8.36 3.27 1.94
CA VAL A 216 7.78 2.68 3.15
C VAL A 216 8.85 2.50 4.22
N ALA A 217 10.04 2.07 3.84
CA ALA A 217 11.23 2.03 4.70
C ALA A 217 11.56 3.41 5.28
N ASP A 218 11.51 4.47 4.46
CA ASP A 218 11.72 5.85 4.91
C ASP A 218 10.69 6.26 5.97
N ARG A 219 9.44 5.83 5.83
CA ARG A 219 8.39 6.13 6.81
C ARG A 219 8.60 5.40 8.13
N PHE A 220 8.93 4.11 8.10
CA PHE A 220 9.26 3.36 9.32
C PHE A 220 10.54 3.86 9.98
N THR A 221 11.55 4.24 9.20
CA THR A 221 12.78 4.91 9.67
C THR A 221 12.43 6.18 10.43
N ALA A 222 11.57 7.01 9.85
CA ALA A 222 11.16 8.27 10.45
C ALA A 222 10.38 8.04 11.77
N ILE A 223 9.49 7.05 11.81
CA ILE A 223 8.77 6.68 13.02
C ILE A 223 9.74 6.18 14.10
N ALA A 224 10.69 5.29 13.74
CA ALA A 224 11.72 4.79 14.64
C ALA A 224 12.55 5.92 15.22
N LEU A 225 13.05 6.83 14.39
CA LEU A 225 13.81 8.00 14.82
C LEU A 225 13.06 8.82 15.86
N ALA A 226 11.78 9.12 15.62
CA ALA A 226 10.97 9.90 16.55
C ALA A 226 10.83 9.23 17.92
N VAL A 227 10.71 7.90 17.95
CA VAL A 227 10.65 7.11 19.18
C VAL A 227 12.01 7.09 19.88
N GLU A 228 13.10 6.80 19.17
CA GLU A 228 14.45 6.74 19.75
C GLU A 228 14.91 8.10 20.30
N VAL A 229 14.56 9.19 19.62
CA VAL A 229 14.81 10.56 20.11
C VAL A 229 14.01 10.84 21.39
N ALA A 230 12.73 10.47 21.42
CA ALA A 230 11.91 10.64 22.62
C ALA A 230 12.43 9.81 23.81
N ILE A 231 12.90 8.59 23.57
CA ILE A 231 13.58 7.76 24.58
C ILE A 231 14.85 8.46 25.06
N GLY A 232 15.72 8.91 24.15
CA GLY A 232 16.97 9.59 24.49
C GLY A 232 16.78 10.89 25.28
N TRP A 233 15.64 11.57 25.11
CA TRP A 233 15.29 12.76 25.89
C TRP A 233 14.61 12.47 27.23
N GLY A 234 14.38 11.18 27.54
CA GLY A 234 13.69 10.74 28.76
C GLY A 234 12.17 10.98 28.74
N LEU A 235 11.58 11.18 27.57
CA LEU A 235 10.13 11.38 27.41
C LEU A 235 9.35 10.06 27.38
N LEU A 236 10.02 8.97 27.05
CA LEU A 236 9.47 7.61 27.04
C LEU A 236 10.29 6.72 27.97
N PRO A 237 9.65 5.92 28.84
CA PRO A 237 10.34 5.04 29.79
C PRO A 237 10.78 3.72 29.14
N TRP A 238 11.04 3.72 27.83
CA TRP A 238 11.37 2.52 27.07
C TRP A 238 12.89 2.36 26.93
N GLN A 239 13.31 1.12 26.67
CA GLN A 239 14.72 0.84 26.42
C GLN A 239 15.14 1.37 25.04
N ALA A 240 16.36 1.92 24.94
CA ALA A 240 16.94 2.32 23.66
C ALA A 240 16.94 1.14 22.66
N GLY A 241 16.60 1.42 21.40
CA GLY A 241 16.43 0.43 20.34
C GLY A 241 15.01 -0.14 20.19
N THR A 242 14.09 0.16 21.14
CA THR A 242 12.70 -0.35 21.08
C THR A 242 11.94 0.17 19.86
N GLY A 243 12.14 1.44 19.49
CA GLY A 243 11.51 2.06 18.33
C GLY A 243 12.01 1.45 17.03
N LEU A 244 13.33 1.26 16.90
CA LEU A 244 13.95 0.60 15.77
C LEU A 244 13.44 -0.85 15.61
N ALA A 245 13.51 -1.66 16.67
CA ALA A 245 13.11 -3.06 16.63
C ALA A 245 11.62 -3.21 16.25
N SER A 246 10.75 -2.40 16.84
CA SER A 246 9.31 -2.42 16.55
C SER A 246 9.01 -2.04 15.09
N CYS A 247 9.67 -0.98 14.59
CA CYS A 247 9.49 -0.55 13.20
C CYS A 247 10.06 -1.55 12.19
N ARG A 248 11.19 -2.21 12.50
CA ARG A 248 11.73 -3.29 11.66
C ARG A 248 10.78 -4.47 11.56
N ARG A 249 10.18 -4.89 12.68
CA ARG A 249 9.17 -5.96 12.67
C ARG A 249 7.96 -5.57 11.82
N LEU A 250 7.38 -4.38 12.06
CA LEU A 250 6.25 -3.87 11.30
C LEU A 250 6.54 -3.77 9.79
N TYR A 251 7.74 -3.30 9.44
CA TYR A 251 8.18 -3.23 8.06
C TYR A 251 8.33 -4.62 7.43
N GLY A 252 8.89 -5.59 8.16
CA GLY A 252 9.01 -6.98 7.70
C GLY A 252 7.65 -7.64 7.49
N GLU A 253 6.69 -7.42 8.39
CA GLU A 253 5.31 -7.88 8.23
C GLU A 253 4.64 -7.24 7.00
N TRP A 254 4.85 -5.93 6.79
CA TRP A 254 4.36 -5.25 5.61
C TRP A 254 5.02 -5.77 4.32
N LEU A 255 6.33 -6.03 4.31
CA LEU A 255 7.03 -6.62 3.17
C LEU A 255 6.48 -8.02 2.83
N ALA A 256 6.16 -8.81 3.85
CA ALA A 256 5.59 -10.13 3.67
C ALA A 256 4.19 -10.07 3.03
N SER A 257 3.34 -9.12 3.43
CA SER A 257 1.99 -8.97 2.86
C SER A 257 1.96 -8.25 1.51
N PHE A 258 2.85 -7.27 1.32
CA PHE A 258 3.02 -6.56 0.05
C PHE A 258 3.57 -7.49 -1.05
N GLY A 259 4.17 -8.62 -0.65
CA GLY A 259 4.78 -9.58 -1.57
C GLY A 259 6.05 -9.01 -2.21
N ARG A 260 6.82 -9.87 -2.87
CA ARG A 260 7.94 -9.43 -3.71
C ARG A 260 7.49 -8.75 -5.01
N MET A 261 6.21 -8.91 -5.34
CA MET A 261 5.56 -8.47 -6.56
C MET A 261 4.69 -7.25 -6.27
N GLY A 262 4.93 -6.13 -6.97
CA GLY A 262 4.15 -4.91 -6.80
C GLY A 262 2.64 -5.13 -7.06
N ALA A 263 1.79 -4.30 -6.46
CA ALA A 263 0.33 -4.42 -6.56
C ALA A 263 -0.18 -4.47 -8.02
N GLU A 264 0.41 -3.65 -8.90
CA GLU A 264 0.08 -3.65 -10.34
C GLU A 264 0.45 -4.98 -11.02
N ASP A 265 1.64 -5.52 -10.73
CA ASP A 265 2.08 -6.79 -11.31
C ASP A 265 1.17 -7.92 -10.86
N ARG A 266 0.82 -7.95 -9.56
CA ARG A 266 -0.11 -8.93 -9.01
C ARG A 266 -1.48 -8.86 -9.70
N GLN A 267 -2.04 -7.66 -9.85
CA GLN A 267 -3.33 -7.46 -10.55
C GLN A 267 -3.26 -7.92 -12.01
N ILE A 268 -2.16 -7.64 -12.72
CA ILE A 268 -1.95 -8.08 -14.10
C ILE A 268 -1.90 -9.61 -14.18
N LEU A 269 -1.11 -10.26 -13.31
CA LEU A 269 -0.94 -11.71 -13.34
C LEU A 269 -2.22 -12.45 -12.92
N THR A 270 -2.89 -12.00 -11.86
CA THR A 270 -4.18 -12.57 -11.43
C THR A 270 -5.24 -12.39 -12.52
N GLY A 271 -5.36 -11.21 -13.13
CA GLY A 271 -6.28 -10.99 -14.25
C GLY A 271 -6.00 -11.91 -15.44
N LEU A 272 -4.72 -12.15 -15.74
CA LEU A 272 -4.32 -13.10 -16.77
C LEU A 272 -4.68 -14.55 -16.42
N GLN A 273 -4.46 -14.97 -15.17
CA GLN A 273 -4.84 -16.30 -14.68
C GLN A 273 -6.36 -16.49 -14.76
N ASP A 274 -7.14 -15.54 -14.26
CA ASP A 274 -8.61 -15.55 -14.31
C ASP A 274 -9.11 -15.62 -15.75
N PHE A 275 -8.54 -14.81 -16.65
CA PHE A 275 -8.87 -14.85 -18.07
C PHE A 275 -8.63 -16.23 -18.67
N LEU A 276 -7.48 -16.84 -18.39
CA LEU A 276 -7.12 -18.17 -18.92
C LEU A 276 -8.01 -19.28 -18.32
N GLN A 277 -8.41 -19.19 -17.05
CA GLN A 277 -9.33 -20.15 -16.44
C GLN A 277 -10.75 -20.05 -17.01
N VAL A 278 -11.26 -18.83 -17.20
CA VAL A 278 -12.63 -18.61 -17.71
C VAL A 278 -12.71 -18.87 -19.22
N HIS A 279 -11.66 -18.55 -19.98
CA HIS A 279 -11.70 -18.52 -21.44
C HIS A 279 -10.78 -19.52 -22.16
N GLY A 280 -9.90 -20.22 -21.43
CA GLY A 280 -8.86 -21.06 -22.01
C GLY A 280 -9.37 -22.15 -22.96
N ASP A 281 -10.53 -22.74 -22.67
CA ASP A 281 -11.10 -23.81 -23.50
C ASP A 281 -12.19 -23.32 -24.47
N SER A 282 -12.80 -22.15 -24.20
CA SER A 282 -13.90 -21.61 -24.99
C SER A 282 -13.46 -20.64 -26.09
N ARG A 283 -12.33 -19.93 -25.89
CA ARG A 283 -11.82 -18.90 -26.80
C ARG A 283 -10.43 -19.22 -27.36
N MET A 284 -9.91 -20.42 -27.10
CA MET A 284 -8.62 -20.85 -27.62
C MET A 284 -8.70 -22.29 -28.14
N SER A 285 -7.82 -22.65 -29.05
CA SER A 285 -7.70 -24.01 -29.57
C SER A 285 -6.24 -24.40 -29.73
N ASP A 286 -5.96 -25.69 -29.85
CA ASP A 286 -4.60 -26.18 -30.11
C ASP A 286 -4.09 -25.61 -31.44
N ILE A 287 -2.89 -25.01 -31.43
CA ILE A 287 -2.22 -24.47 -32.62
C ILE A 287 -1.73 -25.58 -33.57
N ARG A 288 -1.54 -26.80 -33.06
CA ARG A 288 -1.05 -27.96 -33.81
C ARG A 288 -2.18 -28.87 -34.30
N SER A 289 -3.42 -28.59 -33.93
CA SER A 289 -4.56 -29.35 -34.42
C SER A 289 -4.69 -29.22 -35.95
N ALA A 290 -4.92 -30.36 -36.61
CA ALA A 290 -5.14 -30.41 -38.06
C ALA A 290 -6.51 -29.86 -38.49
N GLY A 291 -7.42 -29.62 -37.54
CA GLY A 291 -8.78 -29.15 -37.81
C GLY A 291 -8.98 -27.65 -37.58
N ILE A 292 -9.92 -27.06 -38.33
CA ILE A 292 -10.40 -25.69 -38.07
C ILE A 292 -11.45 -25.77 -36.95
N ALA A 293 -11.06 -25.40 -35.73
CA ALA A 293 -12.00 -25.24 -34.63
C ALA A 293 -12.83 -23.96 -34.81
N ASP A 294 -14.16 -24.07 -34.77
CA ASP A 294 -15.06 -22.92 -34.70
C ASP A 294 -15.01 -22.32 -33.29
N VAL A 295 -14.26 -21.23 -33.15
CA VAL A 295 -14.01 -20.56 -31.87
C VAL A 295 -14.52 -19.13 -31.98
N ARG A 296 -15.60 -18.83 -31.26
CA ARG A 296 -16.17 -17.49 -31.17
C ARG A 296 -15.28 -16.58 -30.35
N ASN A 297 -15.12 -15.32 -30.77
CA ASN A 297 -14.29 -14.32 -30.09
C ASN A 297 -12.89 -14.85 -29.71
N ARG A 298 -12.27 -15.61 -30.63
CA ARG A 298 -10.98 -16.27 -30.43
C ARG A 298 -9.96 -15.32 -29.81
N ALA A 299 -9.48 -15.67 -28.63
CA ALA A 299 -8.46 -14.96 -27.85
C ALA A 299 -7.03 -15.38 -28.23
N GLY A 300 -6.88 -16.57 -28.81
CA GLY A 300 -5.58 -17.13 -29.11
C GLY A 300 -5.60 -18.61 -29.46
N TYR A 301 -4.45 -19.24 -29.20
CA TYR A 301 -4.22 -20.67 -29.33
C TYR A 301 -3.46 -21.18 -28.11
N TYR A 302 -3.34 -22.49 -27.95
CA TYR A 302 -2.42 -23.08 -26.97
C TYR A 302 -1.53 -24.12 -27.63
N GLU A 303 -0.41 -24.44 -27.01
CA GLU A 303 0.41 -25.59 -27.36
C GLU A 303 0.92 -26.29 -26.11
N PHE A 304 1.15 -27.59 -26.21
CA PHE A 304 1.76 -28.38 -25.15
C PHE A 304 3.27 -28.49 -25.35
N VAL A 305 4.01 -28.25 -24.27
CA VAL A 305 5.47 -28.38 -24.19
C VAL A 305 5.86 -29.18 -22.93
N PRO A 306 7.04 -29.81 -22.89
CA PRO A 306 7.59 -30.29 -21.63
C PRO A 306 7.70 -29.13 -20.63
N GLY A 307 7.12 -29.29 -19.45
CA GLY A 307 7.17 -28.34 -18.34
C GLY A 307 8.47 -28.40 -17.55
N ASP A 308 8.68 -27.40 -16.71
CA ASP A 308 9.90 -27.30 -15.88
C ASP A 308 9.89 -28.38 -14.77
N SER A 309 8.71 -28.83 -14.35
CA SER A 309 8.47 -29.97 -13.43
C SER A 309 8.59 -31.37 -14.06
N GLY A 310 8.78 -31.47 -15.38
CA GLY A 310 8.78 -32.74 -16.12
C GLY A 310 7.39 -33.24 -16.54
N GLU A 311 6.31 -32.58 -16.09
CA GLU A 311 4.95 -32.79 -16.59
C GLU A 311 4.70 -31.98 -17.87
N THR A 312 3.57 -32.18 -18.54
CA THR A 312 3.23 -31.42 -19.75
C THR A 312 2.68 -30.04 -19.37
N ASN A 313 3.35 -28.97 -19.79
CA ASN A 313 2.92 -27.59 -19.59
C ASN A 313 2.15 -27.07 -20.83
N ARG A 314 1.12 -26.25 -20.60
CA ARG A 314 0.24 -25.69 -21.63
C ARG A 314 0.58 -24.22 -21.86
N LEU A 315 1.35 -23.90 -22.89
CA LEU A 315 1.60 -22.51 -23.24
C LEU A 315 0.36 -21.87 -23.84
N ALA A 316 0.01 -20.66 -23.37
CA ALA A 316 -1.07 -19.85 -23.92
C ALA A 316 -0.53 -18.80 -24.91
N LEU A 317 -1.01 -18.83 -26.15
CA LEU A 317 -0.61 -17.94 -27.24
C LEU A 317 -1.69 -16.89 -27.46
N LEU A 318 -1.57 -15.75 -26.77
CA LEU A 318 -2.57 -14.69 -26.81
C LEU A 318 -2.25 -13.62 -27.86
N HIS A 319 -3.27 -13.11 -28.55
CA HIS A 319 -3.10 -11.89 -29.36
C HIS A 319 -3.18 -10.64 -28.48
N SER A 320 -2.69 -9.50 -28.99
CA SER A 320 -2.60 -8.24 -28.21
C SER A 320 -3.92 -7.80 -27.58
N LYS A 321 -5.05 -7.92 -28.30
CA LYS A 321 -6.37 -7.57 -27.77
C LYS A 321 -6.81 -8.44 -26.58
N ALA A 322 -6.53 -9.75 -26.62
CA ALA A 322 -6.88 -10.67 -25.53
C ALA A 322 -5.99 -10.42 -24.31
N LEU A 323 -4.71 -10.12 -24.55
CA LEU A 323 -3.80 -9.76 -23.45
C LEU A 323 -4.22 -8.44 -22.78
N ALA A 324 -4.68 -7.45 -23.54
CA ALA A 324 -5.22 -6.20 -22.99
C ALA A 324 -6.58 -6.40 -22.29
N GLU A 325 -7.40 -7.34 -22.79
CA GLU A 325 -8.67 -7.73 -22.16
C GLU A 325 -8.46 -8.46 -20.83
N ALA A 326 -7.42 -9.29 -20.73
CA ALA A 326 -7.08 -10.05 -19.53
C ALA A 326 -6.61 -9.18 -18.35
N ALA A 327 -6.08 -7.99 -18.62
CA ALA A 327 -5.63 -7.06 -17.59
C ALA A 327 -6.15 -5.63 -17.88
N PRO A 328 -7.46 -5.39 -17.70
CA PRO A 328 -8.06 -4.09 -18.00
C PRO A 328 -7.48 -3.00 -17.07
N GLY A 329 -7.36 -1.78 -17.61
CA GLY A 329 -6.76 -0.64 -16.89
C GLY A 329 -5.25 -0.49 -17.05
N PHE A 330 -4.56 -1.50 -17.60
CA PHE A 330 -3.12 -1.46 -17.86
C PHE A 330 -2.79 -1.28 -19.33
N SER A 331 -1.73 -0.54 -19.63
CA SER A 331 -1.21 -0.46 -21.00
C SER A 331 -0.57 -1.79 -21.41
N LEU A 332 -0.65 -2.16 -22.69
CA LEU A 332 -0.02 -3.38 -23.22
C LEU A 332 1.48 -3.45 -22.88
N LYS A 333 2.17 -2.30 -22.90
CA LYS A 333 3.59 -2.20 -22.52
C LYS A 333 3.81 -2.60 -21.06
N ARG A 334 2.95 -2.14 -20.15
CA ARG A 334 3.03 -2.45 -18.70
C ARG A 334 2.77 -3.93 -18.43
N ILE A 335 1.78 -4.51 -19.12
CA ILE A 335 1.45 -5.94 -19.03
C ILE A 335 2.64 -6.79 -19.48
N VAL A 336 3.20 -6.48 -20.65
CA VAL A 336 4.37 -7.20 -21.18
C VAL A 336 5.58 -7.07 -20.25
N GLN A 337 5.80 -5.89 -19.66
CA GLN A 337 6.88 -5.68 -18.70
C GLN A 337 6.74 -6.59 -17.47
N ALA A 338 5.54 -6.68 -16.88
CA ALA A 338 5.27 -7.58 -15.76
C ALA A 338 5.59 -9.04 -16.12
N LEU A 339 5.12 -9.50 -17.28
CA LEU A 339 5.33 -10.88 -17.72
C LEU A 339 6.80 -11.20 -18.00
N VAL A 340 7.60 -10.23 -18.43
CA VAL A 340 9.06 -10.39 -18.62
C VAL A 340 9.77 -10.42 -17.27
N GLU A 341 9.38 -9.54 -16.34
CA GLU A 341 9.97 -9.44 -15.00
C GLU A 341 9.88 -10.75 -14.21
N PHE A 342 8.74 -11.45 -14.32
CA PHE A 342 8.52 -12.74 -13.67
C PHE A 342 8.82 -13.95 -14.56
N ASP A 343 9.50 -13.76 -15.71
CA ASP A 343 9.90 -14.82 -16.65
C ASP A 343 8.73 -15.69 -17.16
N ILE A 344 7.54 -15.10 -17.22
CA ILE A 344 6.29 -15.73 -17.70
C ILE A 344 6.17 -15.63 -19.22
N LEU A 345 6.69 -14.56 -19.83
CA LEU A 345 6.66 -14.37 -21.27
C LEU A 345 7.80 -15.10 -21.97
N ARG A 346 7.50 -16.10 -22.80
CA ARG A 346 8.49 -16.76 -23.64
C ARG A 346 8.85 -15.87 -24.84
N VAL A 347 9.93 -15.11 -24.72
CA VAL A 347 10.45 -14.22 -25.77
C VAL A 347 11.13 -14.97 -26.93
N ALA A 348 11.24 -14.31 -28.09
CA ALA A 348 11.94 -14.85 -29.26
C ALA A 348 13.37 -14.30 -29.35
N GLY A 349 14.37 -15.16 -29.51
CA GLY A 349 15.75 -14.76 -29.82
C GLY A 349 16.40 -13.87 -28.75
N ASP A 350 17.02 -12.77 -29.17
CA ASP A 350 17.82 -11.82 -28.37
C ASP A 350 17.04 -10.98 -27.33
N GLY A 351 15.78 -11.33 -27.04
CA GLY A 351 14.93 -10.63 -26.07
C GLY A 351 14.31 -9.32 -26.57
N ARG A 352 14.57 -8.90 -27.82
CA ARG A 352 13.97 -7.66 -28.39
C ARG A 352 12.54 -7.84 -28.87
N ASN A 353 12.15 -9.06 -29.23
CA ASN A 353 10.83 -9.38 -29.74
C ASN A 353 9.97 -10.08 -28.68
N MET A 354 8.98 -9.36 -28.17
CA MET A 354 8.05 -9.82 -27.13
C MET A 354 6.94 -10.75 -27.66
N THR A 355 6.96 -11.08 -28.95
CA THR A 355 6.00 -11.99 -29.59
C THR A 355 6.71 -13.03 -30.45
N LYS A 356 6.14 -14.23 -30.54
CA LYS A 356 6.61 -15.32 -31.39
C LYS A 356 5.71 -15.54 -32.60
N ARG A 357 6.31 -15.96 -33.72
CA ARG A 357 5.60 -16.25 -34.97
C ARG A 357 5.20 -17.73 -35.02
N TYR A 358 3.94 -18.01 -35.31
CA TYR A 358 3.40 -19.36 -35.46
C TYR A 358 2.68 -19.51 -36.80
N ARG A 359 2.70 -20.73 -37.36
CA ARG A 359 1.86 -21.11 -38.50
C ARG A 359 0.46 -21.44 -37.98
N LEU A 360 -0.57 -20.92 -38.65
CA LEU A 360 -1.96 -21.11 -38.22
C LEU A 360 -2.58 -22.36 -38.85
N PRO A 361 -3.49 -23.07 -38.15
CA PRO A 361 -4.21 -24.22 -38.71
C PRO A 361 -4.98 -23.91 -40.00
N ALA A 362 -5.57 -22.72 -40.10
CA ALA A 362 -6.30 -22.26 -41.28
C ALA A 362 -5.40 -21.74 -42.42
N GLY A 363 -4.07 -21.84 -42.27
CA GLY A 363 -3.09 -21.28 -43.21
C GLY A 363 -2.61 -19.89 -42.82
N GLY A 364 -1.42 -19.52 -43.33
CA GLY A 364 -0.74 -18.27 -42.98
C GLY A 364 0.03 -18.33 -41.65
N THR A 365 0.48 -17.16 -41.18
CA THR A 365 1.23 -17.01 -39.93
C THR A 365 0.70 -15.88 -39.07
N GLY A 366 0.66 -16.08 -37.75
CA GLY A 366 0.31 -15.06 -36.76
C GLY A 366 1.46 -14.80 -35.78
N ARG A 367 1.38 -13.68 -35.04
CA ARG A 367 2.28 -13.37 -33.92
C ARG A 367 1.51 -13.33 -32.62
N PHE A 368 2.06 -13.96 -31.59
CA PHE A 368 1.41 -14.11 -30.29
C PHE A 368 2.35 -13.80 -29.14
N TYR A 369 1.80 -13.32 -28.04
CA TYR A 369 2.45 -13.33 -26.74
C TYR A 369 2.32 -14.75 -26.18
N VAL A 370 3.45 -15.39 -25.89
CA VAL A 370 3.48 -16.79 -25.46
C VAL A 370 3.67 -16.81 -23.95
N ILE A 371 2.59 -17.11 -23.26
CA ILE A 371 2.49 -17.14 -21.80
C ILE A 371 2.78 -18.54 -21.31
N ASP A 372 3.74 -18.66 -20.41
CA ASP A 372 4.02 -19.89 -19.68
C ASP A 372 3.06 -20.01 -18.48
N THR A 373 2.11 -20.94 -18.54
CA THR A 373 1.07 -21.06 -17.51
C THR A 373 1.58 -21.64 -16.20
N GLU A 374 2.59 -22.51 -16.25
CA GLU A 374 3.22 -23.07 -15.05
C GLU A 374 3.94 -21.95 -14.28
N ARG A 375 4.73 -21.14 -14.98
CA ARG A 375 5.42 -20.00 -14.35
C ARG A 375 4.46 -18.91 -13.88
N LEU A 376 3.38 -18.67 -14.60
CA LEU A 376 2.31 -17.78 -14.15
C LEU A 376 1.72 -18.25 -12.82
N GLN A 377 1.39 -19.53 -12.71
CA GLN A 377 0.86 -20.13 -11.49
C GLN A 377 1.86 -20.02 -10.33
N THR A 378 3.11 -20.42 -10.56
CA THR A 378 4.18 -20.33 -9.56
C THR A 378 4.43 -18.90 -9.09
N ALA A 379 4.42 -17.92 -10.00
CA ALA A 379 4.63 -16.52 -9.64
C ALA A 379 3.51 -15.97 -8.76
N ILE A 380 2.26 -16.39 -8.99
CA ILE A 380 1.10 -16.01 -8.17
C ILE A 380 1.16 -16.71 -6.81
N GLU A 381 1.50 -17.99 -6.76
CA GLU A 381 1.64 -18.76 -5.51
C GLU A 381 2.77 -18.27 -4.61
N GLN A 382 3.89 -17.83 -5.19
CA GLN A 382 5.00 -17.23 -4.44
C GLN A 382 4.71 -15.79 -3.98
N ALA A 383 3.68 -15.16 -4.54
CA ALA A 383 3.24 -13.81 -4.19
C ALA A 383 2.05 -13.78 -3.20
N ALA A 384 1.39 -14.92 -2.98
CA ALA A 384 0.34 -15.13 -1.97
C ALA A 384 0.96 -15.51 -0.62
#